data_AF-A0A0B1S181-F1
#
_entry.id   AF-A0A0B1S181-F1
#
_cell.length_a   1.000
_cell.length_b   1.000
_cell.length_c   1.000
_cell.angle_alpha   90.00
_cell.angle_beta   90.00
_cell.angle_gamma   90.00
#
_symmetry.space_group_name_H-M   'P 1'
#
loop_
_entity.id
_entity.type
_entity.pdbx_description
1 polymer ?
#
loop_
_entity_poly.entity_id
_entity_poly.type
_entity_poly.pdbx_seq_one_letter_code
_entity_poly.pdbx_strand_id
1 'polypeptide(L)'
;MEMTKRFIKGLKGVENIYTQHEPYIKTIMENIVRGKLSDQQYPYVANDIGSMRQDNLIIFFVGGATFEEALFVRSQNEKRMQGGGGPAVMLATTFMHNTRSFIEQFSLTSHWAR
;
A
#
# COMPACT_ATOMS: atom_id res chain seq x y z
N MET A 1 20.50 -0.47 -34.09
CA MET A 1 20.61 -0.76 -32.64
C MET A 1 19.93 0.28 -31.73
N GLU A 2 19.08 1.18 -32.26
CA GLU A 2 18.36 2.17 -31.44
C GLU A 2 16.93 1.72 -31.07
N MET A 3 16.29 0.96 -31.95
CA MET A 3 14.94 0.41 -31.75
C MET A 3 14.86 -0.51 -30.53
N THR A 4 15.90 -1.32 -30.28
CA THR A 4 15.93 -2.26 -29.16
C THR A 4 16.00 -1.57 -27.79
N LYS A 5 16.59 -0.36 -27.70
CA LYS A 5 16.62 0.42 -26.44
C LYS A 5 15.25 0.99 -26.08
N ARG A 6 14.42 1.33 -27.07
CA ARG A 6 13.03 1.79 -26.85
C ARG A 6 12.11 0.64 -26.45
N PHE A 7 12.28 -0.54 -27.05
CA PHE A 7 11.51 -1.73 -26.70
C PHE A 7 11.81 -2.28 -25.29
N ILE A 8 13.06 -2.17 -24.81
CA ILE A 8 13.42 -2.59 -23.44
C ILE A 8 12.88 -1.61 -22.37
N LYS A 9 12.61 -0.35 -22.73
CA LYS A 9 11.93 0.61 -21.83
C LYS A 9 10.44 0.28 -21.64
N GLY A 10 9.78 -0.30 -22.63
CA GLY A 10 8.35 -0.68 -22.55
C GLY A 10 8.06 -1.84 -21.59
N LEU A 11 9.07 -2.59 -21.16
CA LEU A 11 8.97 -3.70 -20.20
C LEU A 11 9.28 -3.30 -18.75
N LYS A 12 9.66 -2.04 -18.50
CA LYS A 12 9.98 -1.52 -17.15
C LYS A 12 8.95 -0.49 -16.71
N GLY A 13 7.78 -1.00 -16.32
CA GLY A 13 6.77 -0.54 -15.34
C GLY A 13 6.64 0.89 -14.80
N VAL A 14 7.37 1.91 -15.29
CA VAL A 14 7.30 3.27 -14.77
C VAL A 14 7.46 4.26 -15.93
N GLU A 15 6.38 4.93 -16.31
CA GLU A 15 6.38 5.94 -17.38
C GLU A 15 7.19 7.18 -17.00
N ASN A 16 7.25 7.49 -15.70
CA ASN A 16 7.87 8.70 -15.17
C ASN A 16 8.88 8.39 -14.06
N ILE A 17 10.11 8.91 -14.18
CA ILE A 17 11.16 8.73 -13.17
C ILE A 17 10.79 9.29 -11.78
N TYR A 18 9.91 10.30 -11.75
CA TYR A 18 9.45 10.90 -10.50
C TYR A 18 8.43 10.03 -9.75
N THR A 19 7.88 8.99 -10.40
CA THR A 19 6.87 8.09 -9.82
C THR A 19 7.39 6.64 -9.73
N GLN A 20 8.70 6.47 -9.53
CA GLN A 20 9.31 5.15 -9.36
C GLN A 20 9.05 4.53 -7.99
N HIS A 21 8.83 5.37 -6.97
CA HIS A 21 8.46 4.93 -5.64
C HIS A 21 7.09 4.24 -5.68
N GLU A 22 6.94 3.18 -4.89
CA GLU A 22 5.66 2.54 -4.65
C GLU A 22 5.44 2.43 -3.15
N PRO A 23 4.25 2.77 -2.63
CA PRO A 23 3.98 2.71 -1.21
C PRO A 23 3.96 1.25 -0.73
N TYR A 24 4.48 1.00 0.47
CA TYR A 24 4.62 -0.36 1.02
C TYR A 24 3.30 -1.14 1.13
N ILE A 25 2.18 -0.43 1.26
CA ILE A 25 0.83 -1.02 1.22
C ILE A 25 0.58 -1.86 -0.05
N LYS A 26 1.27 -1.57 -1.16
CA LYS A 26 1.23 -2.38 -2.38
C LYS A 26 1.73 -3.81 -2.11
N THR A 27 2.89 -3.94 -1.49
CA THR A 27 3.48 -5.25 -1.15
C THR A 27 2.58 -6.04 -0.21
N ILE A 28 2.00 -5.37 0.80
CA ILE A 28 1.04 -5.99 1.71
C ILE A 28 -0.16 -6.53 0.93
N MET A 29 -0.76 -5.71 0.06
CA MET A 29 -1.92 -6.10 -0.74
C MET A 29 -1.64 -7.28 -1.67
N GLU A 30 -0.50 -7.28 -2.36
CA GLU A 30 -0.11 -8.38 -3.23
C GLU A 30 0.04 -9.70 -2.46
N ASN A 31 0.61 -9.64 -1.25
CA ASN A 31 0.74 -10.79 -0.38
C ASN A 31 -0.61 -11.28 0.15
N ILE A 32 -1.52 -10.37 0.53
CA ILE A 32 -2.89 -10.74 0.94
C ILE A 32 -3.64 -11.43 -0.21
N VAL A 33 -3.65 -10.85 -1.40
CA VAL A 33 -4.36 -11.40 -2.56
C VAL A 33 -3.81 -12.78 -2.96
N ARG A 34 -2.52 -13.02 -2.76
CA ARG A 34 -1.86 -14.31 -3.03
C ARG A 34 -1.94 -15.31 -1.88
N GLY A 35 -2.47 -14.93 -0.72
CA GLY A 35 -2.44 -15.76 0.48
C GLY A 35 -1.02 -16.04 0.98
N LYS A 36 -0.10 -15.10 0.82
CA LYS A 36 1.33 -15.20 1.19
C LYS A 36 1.76 -14.13 2.19
N LEU A 37 0.81 -13.48 2.87
CA LEU A 37 1.15 -12.57 3.96
C LEU A 37 1.78 -13.39 5.09
N SER A 38 2.90 -12.93 5.63
CA SER A 38 3.64 -13.68 6.65
C SER A 38 2.89 -13.63 7.98
N ASP A 39 2.49 -14.79 8.50
CA ASP A 39 1.87 -14.90 9.83
C ASP A 39 2.82 -14.50 10.97
N GLN A 40 4.14 -14.59 10.75
CA GLN A 40 5.13 -14.14 11.72
C GLN A 40 5.16 -12.61 11.83
N GLN A 41 4.97 -11.90 10.70
CA GLN A 41 4.96 -10.43 10.67
C GLN A 41 3.57 -9.85 10.95
N TYR A 42 2.51 -10.57 10.55
CA TYR A 42 1.12 -10.17 10.65
C TYR A 42 0.29 -11.28 11.33
N PRO A 43 0.50 -11.52 12.63
CA PRO A 43 -0.18 -12.61 13.33
C PRO A 43 -1.68 -12.35 13.46
N TYR A 44 -2.46 -13.43 13.38
CA TYR A 44 -3.89 -13.39 13.68
C TYR A 44 -4.12 -13.27 15.18
N VAL A 45 -5.02 -12.36 15.58
CA VAL A 45 -5.41 -12.18 17.00
C VAL A 45 -6.38 -13.28 17.45
N ALA A 46 -7.19 -13.82 16.55
CA ALA A 46 -8.11 -14.93 16.82
C ALA A 46 -7.68 -16.18 16.04
N ASN A 47 -7.72 -17.34 16.69
CA ASN A 47 -7.14 -18.60 16.20
C ASN A 47 -7.89 -19.28 15.04
N ASP A 48 -8.86 -18.63 14.38
CA ASP A 48 -9.77 -19.35 13.48
C ASP A 48 -10.16 -18.58 12.21
N ILE A 49 -9.27 -17.73 11.72
CA ILE A 49 -9.39 -17.22 10.36
C ILE A 49 -8.60 -18.17 9.46
N GLY A 50 -9.25 -19.23 9.00
CA GLY A 50 -8.68 -20.10 7.98
C GLY A 50 -8.22 -19.29 6.75
N SER A 51 -7.39 -19.89 5.88
CA SER A 51 -6.87 -19.31 4.63
C SER A 51 -7.97 -19.10 3.58
N MET A 52 -9.01 -18.35 3.93
CA MET A 52 -10.10 -17.97 3.07
C MET A 52 -9.75 -16.68 2.36
N ARG A 53 -10.17 -16.58 1.10
CA ARG A 53 -10.05 -15.35 0.33
C ARG A 53 -10.86 -14.26 1.04
N GLN A 54 -10.19 -13.15 1.36
CA GLN A 54 -10.83 -12.01 1.98
C GLN A 54 -11.57 -11.21 0.91
N ASP A 55 -12.87 -10.98 1.10
CA ASP A 55 -13.68 -10.17 0.18
C ASP A 55 -13.62 -8.68 0.48
N ASN A 56 -13.45 -8.34 1.76
CA ASN A 56 -13.33 -6.98 2.27
C ASN A 56 -12.09 -6.90 3.14
N LEU A 57 -11.32 -5.82 3.01
CA LEU A 57 -10.11 -5.57 3.77
C LEU A 57 -10.13 -4.14 4.30
N ILE A 58 -9.99 -4.01 5.61
CA ILE A 58 -9.81 -2.72 6.28
C ILE A 58 -8.35 -2.64 6.73
N ILE A 59 -7.66 -1.60 6.31
CA ILE A 59 -6.28 -1.32 6.67
C ILE A 59 -6.28 -0.06 7.52
N PHE A 60 -5.80 -0.16 8.76
CA PHE A 60 -5.70 0.98 9.67
C PHE A 60 -4.23 1.38 9.86
N PHE A 61 -3.88 2.61 9.48
CA PHE A 61 -2.54 3.16 9.69
C PHE A 61 -2.48 3.94 10.99
N VAL A 62 -1.71 3.43 11.94
CA VAL A 62 -1.40 4.11 13.19
C VAL A 62 -0.31 5.15 12.94
N GLY A 63 -0.51 6.38 13.41
CA GLY A 63 0.44 7.48 13.26
C GLY A 63 0.21 8.32 12.00
N GLY A 64 -0.61 7.83 11.06
CA GLY A 64 -1.08 8.56 9.90
C GLY A 64 -0.81 7.84 8.58
N ALA A 65 -1.51 8.23 7.52
CA ALA A 65 -1.34 7.71 6.16
C ALA A 65 -1.11 8.87 5.18
N THR A 66 -0.70 8.55 3.95
CA THR A 66 -0.38 9.51 2.91
C THR A 66 -1.35 9.46 1.75
N PHE A 67 -1.43 10.55 0.97
CA PHE A 67 -2.28 10.59 -0.22
C PHE A 67 -1.86 9.57 -1.29
N GLU A 68 -0.59 9.18 -1.33
CA GLU A 68 -0.09 8.14 -2.23
C GLU A 68 -0.70 6.76 -1.88
N GLU A 69 -0.76 6.41 -0.60
CA GLU A 69 -1.40 5.18 -0.13
C GLU A 69 -2.91 5.19 -0.41
N ALA A 70 -3.57 6.34 -0.21
CA ALA A 70 -4.98 6.51 -0.54
C ALA A 70 -5.24 6.35 -2.05
N LEU A 71 -4.38 6.93 -2.90
CA LEU A 71 -4.43 6.78 -4.35
C LEU A 71 -4.25 5.31 -4.76
N PHE A 72 -3.31 4.61 -4.14
CA PHE A 72 -3.12 3.19 -4.37
C PHE A 72 -4.39 2.39 -4.05
N VAL A 73 -4.99 2.60 -2.88
CA VAL A 73 -6.23 1.92 -2.46
C VAL A 73 -7.39 2.21 -3.41
N ARG A 74 -7.55 3.46 -3.84
CA ARG A 74 -8.52 3.84 -4.87
C ARG A 74 -8.29 3.05 -6.16
N SER A 75 -7.05 2.99 -6.64
CA SER A 75 -6.71 2.26 -7.87
C SER A 75 -7.03 0.76 -7.79
N GLN A 76 -6.87 0.15 -6.61
CA GLN A 76 -7.23 -1.26 -6.40
C GLN A 76 -8.75 -1.46 -6.44
N ASN A 77 -9.52 -0.56 -5.81
CA ASN A 77 -10.98 -0.63 -5.87
C ASN A 77 -11.51 -0.41 -7.29
N GLU A 78 -10.94 0.52 -8.06
CA GLU A 78 -11.28 0.72 -9.48
C GLU A 78 -10.97 -0.54 -10.30
N LYS A 79 -9.80 -1.16 -10.11
CA LYS A 79 -9.44 -2.43 -10.76
C LYS A 79 -10.42 -3.55 -10.41
N ARG A 80 -10.84 -3.66 -9.14
CA ARG A 80 -11.85 -4.62 -8.70
C ARG A 80 -13.18 -4.40 -9.43
N MET A 81 -13.65 -3.16 -9.54
CA MET A 81 -14.90 -2.82 -10.25
C MET A 81 -14.84 -3.16 -11.74
N GLN A 82 -13.65 -3.14 -12.33
CA GLN A 82 -13.41 -3.55 -13.73
C GLN A 82 -13.24 -5.06 -13.91
N GLY A 83 -13.47 -5.87 -12.87
CA GLY A 83 -13.36 -7.34 -12.93
C GLY A 83 -11.97 -7.89 -12.61
N GLY A 84 -11.02 -7.07 -12.18
CA GLY A 84 -9.66 -7.49 -11.83
C GLY A 84 -9.54 -8.37 -10.56
N GLY A 85 -10.62 -8.54 -9.81
CA GLY A 85 -10.64 -9.32 -8.57
C GLY A 85 -9.97 -8.62 -7.38
N GLY A 86 -9.56 -9.39 -6.37
CA GLY A 86 -9.04 -8.88 -5.09
C GLY A 86 -10.14 -8.41 -4.12
N PRO A 87 -9.82 -8.11 -2.85
CA PRO A 87 -10.78 -7.58 -1.87
C PRO A 87 -11.21 -6.14 -2.19
N ALA A 88 -12.36 -5.70 -1.68
CA ALA A 88 -12.67 -4.28 -1.55
C ALA A 88 -11.85 -3.72 -0.39
N VAL A 89 -11.10 -2.64 -0.61
CA VAL A 89 -10.13 -2.13 0.37
C VAL A 89 -10.58 -0.78 0.92
N MET A 90 -10.55 -0.64 2.24
CA MET A 90 -10.75 0.62 2.95
C MET A 90 -9.47 0.98 3.69
N LEU A 91 -8.95 2.18 3.44
CA LEU A 91 -7.86 2.77 4.22
C LEU A 91 -8.47 3.68 5.29
N ALA A 92 -8.17 3.36 6.54
CA ALA A 92 -8.46 4.19 7.70
C ALA A 92 -7.15 4.61 8.35
N THR A 93 -7.13 5.77 8.99
CA THR A 93 -5.92 6.31 9.60
C THR A 93 -6.24 7.32 10.68
N THR A 94 -5.29 7.58 11.57
CA THR A 94 -5.39 8.65 12.58
C THR A 94 -5.29 10.04 11.97
N PHE A 95 -4.53 10.20 10.88
CA PHE A 95 -4.31 11.49 10.23
C PHE A 95 -3.84 11.31 8.78
N MET A 96 -4.21 12.22 7.88
CA MET A 96 -3.70 12.24 6.51
C MET A 96 -2.53 13.21 6.37
N HIS A 97 -1.31 12.67 6.25
CA HIS A 97 -0.10 13.44 6.17
C HIS A 97 0.28 13.86 4.75
N ASN A 98 0.76 15.10 4.67
CA ASN A 98 1.77 15.50 3.69
C ASN A 98 3.15 15.60 4.38
N THR A 99 4.21 15.82 3.61
CA THR A 99 5.58 15.92 4.13
C THR A 99 5.73 16.91 5.28
N ARG A 100 5.11 18.10 5.18
CA ARG A 100 5.20 19.12 6.22
C ARG A 100 4.62 18.62 7.53
N SER A 101 3.38 18.15 7.50
CA SER A 101 2.68 17.65 8.70
C SER A 101 3.39 16.44 9.33
N PHE A 102 4.00 15.58 8.51
CA PHE A 102 4.75 14.41 8.98
C PHE A 102 6.03 14.82 9.71
N ILE A 103 6.81 15.75 9.13
CA ILE A 103 8.04 16.27 9.75
C ILE A 103 7.73 17.06 11.02
N GLU A 104 6.65 17.85 11.03
CA GLU A 104 6.19 18.57 12.23
C GLU A 104 5.82 17.59 13.36
N GLN A 105 5.03 16.55 13.06
CA GLN A 105 4.67 15.51 14.02
C GLN A 105 5.91 14.80 14.58
N PHE A 106 6.87 14.45 13.72
CA PHE A 106 8.12 13.81 14.12
C PHE A 106 9.00 14.73 15.01
N SER A 107 9.01 16.03 14.70
CA SER A 107 9.76 17.00 15.48
C SER A 107 9.17 17.19 16.88
N LEU A 108 7.85 17.22 17.00
CA LEU A 108 7.15 17.29 18.29
C LEU A 108 7.36 16.03 19.13
N THR A 109 7.34 14.85 18.52
CA THR A 109 7.60 13.60 19.23
C THR A 109 9.06 13.44 19.66
N SER A 110 10.03 14.00 18.93
CA SER A 110 11.43 13.94 19.36
C SER A 110 11.72 14.65 20.70
N HIS A 111 10.81 15.51 21.18
CA HIS A 111 10.95 16.19 22.46
C HIS A 111 10.58 15.34 23.68
N TRP A 112 9.79 14.27 23.54
CA TRP A 112 9.47 13.38 24.67
C TRP A 112 10.54 12.31 24.93
N ALA A 113 11.48 12.12 24.00
CA ALA A 113 12.54 11.13 24.10
C ALA A 113 13.84 11.67 24.75
N ARG A 114 13.81 12.88 25.34
CA ARG A 114 14.90 13.44 26.15
C ARG A 114 14.52 13.53 27.62
#